data_AF-A0A973CIE9-F1
#
_entry.id   AF-A0A973CIE9-F1
#
_cell.length_a   1.000
_cell.length_b   1.000
_cell.length_c   1.000
_cell.angle_alpha   90.00
_cell.angle_beta   90.00
_cell.angle_gamma   90.00
#
_symmetry.space_group_name_H-M   'P 1'
#
loop_
_entity.id
_entity.type
_entity.pdbx_description
1 polymer ?
#
loop_
_entity_poly.entity_id
_entity_poly.type
_entity_poly.pdbx_seq_one_letter_code
_entity_poly.pdbx_strand_id
1 'polypeptide(L)'
;MSEIKTVSKEIHLSELFIASQIYPALGIASFSIAIWHSLGYETVLPGLIIFHATWLAYLFDSYSFDAADVINKPRRYSLSLKYHAVQEAIMFYCIISLIALPFIYHKPELLLVLIPCALLCLNYSKAIISKVRFKNLALIKPFIPAIAISTAIILLPGINGEMVFTPLFSCWILLLLFSNIFYCDIEDIDGDEITGLKTPAVYMGEKNAKTIYFCLSIAHIYLGFSNGYLWGCTSLILFVLTLIPSKENLKTDLFLFVPTLILLVY
;
A
#
# COMPACT_ATOMS: atom_id res chain seq x y z
N MET A 1 34.92 38.45 -3.58
CA MET A 1 33.47 38.23 -3.75
C MET A 1 33.30 36.92 -4.50
N SER A 2 32.92 35.85 -3.82
CA SER A 2 32.63 34.56 -4.44
C SER A 2 31.24 34.59 -5.05
N GLU A 3 31.14 34.34 -6.36
CA GLU A 3 29.86 34.15 -7.05
C GLU A 3 29.08 33.01 -6.40
N ILE A 4 27.98 33.34 -5.73
CA ILE A 4 26.97 32.34 -5.35
C ILE A 4 26.29 31.95 -6.66
N LYS A 5 26.76 30.87 -7.28
CA LYS A 5 26.00 30.19 -8.34
C LYS A 5 24.73 29.67 -7.71
N THR A 6 23.63 30.41 -7.87
CA THR A 6 22.27 29.91 -7.69
C THR A 6 22.04 28.82 -8.73
N VAL A 7 22.41 27.59 -8.38
CA VAL A 7 21.99 26.40 -9.09
C VAL A 7 20.48 26.32 -8.87
N SER A 8 19.68 26.79 -9.82
CA SER A 8 18.26 26.49 -9.84
C SER A 8 18.14 24.97 -9.96
N LYS A 9 17.82 24.31 -8.85
CA LYS A 9 17.49 22.88 -8.88
C LYS A 9 16.22 22.73 -9.70
N GLU A 10 16.35 22.30 -10.95
CA GLU A 10 15.20 21.85 -11.72
C GLU A 10 14.53 20.71 -10.94
N ILE A 11 13.27 20.91 -10.59
CA ILE A 11 12.44 19.88 -9.97
C ILE A 11 11.93 19.01 -11.11
N HIS A 12 12.44 17.79 -11.22
CA HIS A 12 11.88 16.81 -12.13
C HIS A 12 10.60 16.24 -11.51
N LEU A 13 9.45 16.50 -12.13
CA LEU A 13 8.13 16.07 -11.65
C LEU A 13 8.07 14.56 -11.35
N SER A 14 8.73 13.74 -12.16
CA SER A 14 8.81 12.28 -11.97
C SER A 14 9.51 11.89 -10.67
N GLU A 15 10.59 12.59 -10.30
CA GLU A 15 11.26 12.36 -9.03
C GLU A 15 10.38 12.76 -7.85
N LEU A 16 9.64 13.86 -8.01
CA LEU A 16 8.72 14.31 -6.96
C LEU A 16 7.61 13.29 -6.72
N PHE A 17 7.03 12.70 -7.77
CA PHE A 17 6.00 11.65 -7.63
C PHE A 17 6.54 10.37 -6.99
N ILE A 18 7.77 9.97 -7.33
CA ILE A 18 8.43 8.85 -6.67
C ILE A 18 8.69 9.19 -5.20
N ALA A 19 9.23 10.37 -4.91
CA ALA A 19 9.52 10.78 -3.54
C ALA A 19 8.25 10.90 -2.70
N SER A 20 7.16 11.41 -3.26
CA SER A 20 5.90 11.59 -2.56
C SER A 20 5.17 10.27 -2.29
N GLN A 21 5.57 9.14 -2.88
CA GLN A 21 4.84 7.86 -2.75
C GLN A 21 3.37 7.96 -3.20
N ILE A 22 3.07 8.81 -4.19
CA ILE A 22 1.68 9.04 -4.63
C ILE A 22 1.12 7.85 -5.42
N TYR A 23 1.95 7.16 -6.19
CA TYR A 23 1.55 6.02 -7.02
C TYR A 23 0.97 4.85 -6.22
N PRO A 24 1.62 4.32 -5.17
CA PRO A 24 1.06 3.21 -4.41
C PRO A 24 -0.24 3.61 -3.69
N ALA A 25 -0.34 4.86 -3.21
CA ALA A 25 -1.56 5.40 -2.61
C ALA A 25 -2.72 5.48 -3.62
N LEU A 26 -2.45 6.00 -4.82
CA LEU A 26 -3.42 6.02 -5.92
C LEU A 26 -3.84 4.60 -6.30
N GLY A 27 -2.90 3.66 -6.43
CA GLY A 27 -3.20 2.27 -6.77
C GLY A 27 -4.14 1.59 -5.77
N ILE A 28 -3.88 1.73 -4.46
CA ILE A 28 -4.78 1.16 -3.44
C ILE A 28 -6.15 1.84 -3.46
N ALA A 29 -6.17 3.18 -3.52
CA ALA A 29 -7.43 3.92 -3.51
C ALA A 29 -8.28 3.61 -4.73
N SER A 30 -7.66 3.56 -5.90
CA SER A 30 -8.32 3.26 -7.16
C SER A 30 -8.86 1.82 -7.15
N PHE A 31 -8.07 0.85 -6.71
CA PHE A 31 -8.52 -0.54 -6.57
C PHE A 31 -9.72 -0.67 -5.63
N SER A 32 -9.70 0.07 -4.52
CA SER A 32 -10.80 0.09 -3.54
C SER A 32 -12.06 0.72 -4.11
N ILE A 33 -11.94 1.87 -4.77
CA ILE A 33 -13.04 2.57 -5.46
C ILE A 33 -13.65 1.68 -6.52
N ALA A 34 -12.83 0.98 -7.31
CA ALA A 34 -13.27 0.03 -8.31
C ALA A 34 -14.10 -1.12 -7.71
N ILE A 35 -13.63 -1.71 -6.59
CA ILE A 35 -14.41 -2.71 -5.85
C ILE A 35 -15.75 -2.14 -5.41
N TRP A 36 -15.75 -0.99 -4.74
CA TRP A 36 -16.97 -0.39 -4.21
C TRP A 36 -17.96 0.01 -5.30
N HIS A 37 -17.48 0.57 -6.41
CA HIS A 37 -18.29 0.94 -7.57
C HIS A 37 -18.99 -0.30 -8.16
N SER A 38 -18.26 -1.38 -8.37
CA SER A 38 -18.84 -2.63 -8.91
C SER A 38 -19.89 -3.28 -8.00
N LEU A 39 -19.84 -2.98 -6.70
CA LEU A 39 -20.80 -3.44 -5.70
C LEU A 39 -21.94 -2.44 -5.49
N GLY A 40 -21.93 -1.31 -6.20
CA GLY A 40 -22.94 -0.26 -6.13
C GLY A 40 -22.86 0.64 -4.90
N TYR A 41 -21.71 0.70 -4.22
CA TYR A 41 -21.52 1.52 -3.02
C TYR A 41 -21.11 2.96 -3.33
N GLU A 42 -21.40 3.87 -2.39
CA GLU A 42 -20.87 5.24 -2.41
C GLU A 42 -19.33 5.23 -2.30
N THR A 43 -18.64 5.78 -3.29
CA THR A 43 -17.17 5.66 -3.38
C THR A 43 -16.38 6.90 -2.95
N VAL A 44 -17.03 8.07 -2.87
CA VAL A 44 -16.32 9.35 -2.76
C VAL A 44 -15.60 9.49 -1.41
N LEU A 45 -16.34 9.52 -0.31
CA LEU A 45 -15.74 9.70 1.01
C LEU A 45 -14.81 8.54 1.41
N PRO A 46 -15.20 7.25 1.29
CA PRO A 46 -14.29 6.13 1.54
C PRO A 46 -13.04 6.18 0.66
N GLY A 47 -13.18 6.58 -0.61
CA GLY A 47 -12.10 6.74 -1.58
C GLY A 47 -11.08 7.80 -1.17
N LEU A 48 -11.57 8.96 -0.74
CA LEU A 48 -10.71 10.03 -0.23
C LEU A 48 -10.00 9.62 1.05
N ILE A 49 -10.70 8.93 1.97
CA ILE A 49 -10.11 8.45 3.22
C ILE A 49 -8.99 7.45 2.93
N ILE A 50 -9.24 6.42 2.13
CA ILE A 50 -8.25 5.39 1.84
C ILE A 50 -7.04 5.96 1.08
N PHE A 51 -7.26 6.92 0.17
CA PHE A 51 -6.19 7.63 -0.52
C PHE A 51 -5.28 8.38 0.46
N HIS A 52 -5.84 9.26 1.30
CA HIS A 52 -5.03 10.05 2.23
C HIS A 52 -4.37 9.17 3.31
N ALA A 53 -5.06 8.12 3.78
CA ALA A 53 -4.53 7.19 4.77
C ALA A 53 -3.35 6.38 4.21
N THR A 54 -3.48 5.84 3.00
CA THR A 54 -2.39 5.09 2.37
C THR A 54 -1.23 6.01 2.00
N TRP A 55 -1.51 7.20 1.48
CA TRP A 55 -0.47 8.20 1.17
C TRP A 55 0.32 8.58 2.42
N LEU A 56 -0.37 8.84 3.52
CA LEU A 56 0.24 9.12 4.81
C LEU A 56 1.09 7.94 5.32
N ALA A 57 0.58 6.71 5.22
CA ALA A 57 1.31 5.51 5.65
C ALA A 57 2.61 5.30 4.87
N TYR A 58 2.59 5.45 3.54
CA TYR A 58 3.78 5.33 2.71
C TYR A 58 4.78 6.48 2.96
N LEU A 59 4.30 7.71 3.15
CA LEU A 59 5.17 8.83 3.52
C LEU A 59 5.85 8.59 4.86
N PHE A 60 5.12 8.14 5.88
CA PHE A 60 5.70 7.82 7.19
C PHE A 60 6.71 6.67 7.13
N ASP A 61 6.45 5.63 6.32
CA ASP A 61 7.41 4.55 6.09
C ASP A 61 8.68 5.08 5.42
N SER A 62 8.56 5.86 4.34
CA SER A 62 9.68 6.47 3.61
C SER A 62 10.46 7.50 4.44
N TYR A 63 9.80 8.15 5.40
CA TYR A 63 10.40 9.12 6.31
C TYR A 63 11.17 8.45 7.45
N SER A 64 10.80 7.21 7.80
CA SER A 64 11.44 6.47 8.88
C SER A 64 12.63 5.70 8.32
N PHE A 65 13.85 6.05 8.76
CA PHE A 65 15.06 5.36 8.31
C PHE A 65 14.93 3.83 8.44
N ASP A 66 15.25 3.15 7.35
CA ASP A 66 15.28 1.70 7.25
C ASP A 66 16.54 1.30 6.48
N ALA A 67 17.40 0.49 7.10
CA ALA A 67 18.66 0.09 6.50
C ALA A 67 18.44 -0.78 5.25
N ALA A 68 17.35 -1.57 5.22
CA ALA A 68 17.04 -2.44 4.09
C ALA A 68 16.67 -1.61 2.84
N ASP A 69 16.03 -0.46 3.02
CA ASP A 69 15.65 0.43 1.92
C ASP A 69 16.85 1.07 1.21
N VAL A 70 17.97 1.27 1.92
CA VAL A 70 19.22 1.77 1.31
C VAL A 70 19.75 0.76 0.29
N ILE A 71 19.54 -0.53 0.54
CA ILE A 71 20.01 -1.64 -0.30
C ILE A 71 18.99 -1.95 -1.40
N ASN A 72 17.74 -2.19 -1.01
CA ASN A 72 16.69 -2.65 -1.93
C ASN A 72 16.18 -1.50 -2.82
N LYS A 73 16.11 -0.27 -2.30
CA LYS A 73 15.45 0.87 -2.96
C LYS A 73 16.29 2.16 -2.87
N PRO A 74 17.57 2.15 -3.31
CA PRO A 74 18.52 3.26 -3.13
C PRO A 74 18.05 4.58 -3.77
N ARG A 75 17.40 4.50 -4.94
CA ARG A 75 16.83 5.67 -5.62
C ARG A 75 15.69 6.30 -4.81
N ARG A 76 14.79 5.48 -4.24
CA ARG A 76 13.69 5.98 -3.41
C ARG A 76 14.25 6.67 -2.16
N TYR A 77 15.22 6.04 -1.51
CA TYR A 77 15.87 6.58 -0.32
C TYR A 77 16.54 7.94 -0.58
N SER A 78 17.33 8.07 -1.65
CA SER A 78 18.00 9.33 -1.98
C SER A 78 17.03 10.45 -2.34
N LEU A 79 15.94 10.14 -3.05
CA LEU A 79 14.89 11.09 -3.35
C LEU A 79 14.10 11.52 -2.11
N SER A 80 13.86 10.60 -1.17
CA SER A 80 13.23 10.90 0.14
C SER A 80 14.03 11.97 0.89
N LEU A 81 15.35 11.82 0.96
CA LEU A 81 16.24 12.83 1.55
C LEU A 81 16.23 14.16 0.78
N LYS A 82 16.20 14.11 -0.56
CA LYS A 82 16.19 15.32 -1.41
C LYS A 82 14.90 16.15 -1.25
N TYR A 83 13.75 15.48 -1.08
CA TYR A 83 12.42 16.10 -1.04
C TYR A 83 11.75 16.04 0.35
N HIS A 84 12.53 15.88 1.42
CA HIS A 84 12.04 15.70 2.79
C HIS A 84 11.02 16.76 3.24
N ALA A 85 11.30 18.05 3.02
CA ALA A 85 10.38 19.13 3.39
C ALA A 85 9.03 19.05 2.64
N VAL A 86 9.04 18.57 1.40
CA VAL A 86 7.81 18.36 0.62
C VAL A 86 7.02 17.19 1.17
N GLN A 87 7.69 16.08 1.53
CA GLN A 87 7.04 14.95 2.19
C GLN A 87 6.39 15.37 3.52
N GLU A 88 7.06 16.20 4.34
CA GLU A 88 6.49 16.74 5.58
C GLU A 88 5.22 17.56 5.33
N ALA A 89 5.25 18.45 4.33
CA ALA A 89 4.08 19.23 3.94
C ALA A 89 2.91 18.33 3.50
N ILE A 90 3.19 17.28 2.72
CA ILE A 90 2.18 16.33 2.27
C ILE A 90 1.65 15.50 3.45
N MET A 91 2.51 15.05 4.37
CA MET A 91 2.08 14.35 5.58
C MET A 91 1.12 15.22 6.41
N PHE A 92 1.45 16.49 6.62
CA PHE A 92 0.59 17.43 7.33
C PHE A 92 -0.75 17.63 6.62
N TYR A 93 -0.72 17.78 5.29
CA TYR A 93 -1.93 17.83 4.46
C TYR A 93 -2.79 16.57 4.64
N CYS A 94 -2.22 15.37 4.54
CA CYS A 94 -2.97 14.13 4.72
C CYS A 94 -3.59 14.01 6.12
N ILE A 95 -2.87 14.43 7.17
CA ILE A 95 -3.39 14.45 8.55
C ILE A 95 -4.59 15.40 8.66
N ILE A 96 -4.46 16.63 8.16
CA ILE A 96 -5.57 17.61 8.17
C ILE A 96 -6.76 17.05 7.40
N SER A 97 -6.54 16.51 6.20
CA SER A 97 -7.60 15.95 5.37
C SER A 97 -8.32 14.80 6.07
N LEU A 98 -7.61 13.87 6.70
CA LEU A 98 -8.20 12.75 7.43
C LEU A 98 -9.02 13.18 8.65
N ILE A 99 -8.68 14.31 9.27
CA ILE A 99 -9.46 14.90 10.36
C ILE A 99 -10.66 15.67 9.80
N ALA A 100 -10.47 16.48 8.76
CA ALA A 100 -11.48 17.38 8.23
C ALA A 100 -12.58 16.66 7.42
N LEU A 101 -12.22 15.64 6.63
CA LEU A 101 -13.17 14.92 5.76
C LEU A 101 -14.38 14.36 6.53
N PRO A 102 -14.21 13.64 7.67
CA PRO A 102 -15.33 13.23 8.52
C PRO A 102 -16.30 14.36 8.88
N PHE A 103 -15.80 15.56 9.22
CA PHE A 103 -16.66 16.70 9.56
C PHE A 103 -17.34 17.31 8.35
N ILE A 104 -16.63 17.45 7.22
CA ILE A 104 -17.16 17.99 5.97
C ILE A 104 -18.34 17.15 5.47
N TYR A 105 -18.26 15.83 5.62
CA TYR A 105 -19.30 14.90 5.20
C TYR A 105 -20.28 14.53 6.32
N HIS A 106 -20.27 15.25 7.45
CA HIS A 106 -21.18 15.04 8.59
C HIS A 106 -21.15 13.63 9.19
N LYS A 107 -19.98 12.97 9.20
CA LYS A 107 -19.73 11.63 9.75
C LYS A 107 -18.55 11.60 10.73
N PRO A 108 -18.56 12.40 11.83
CA PRO A 108 -17.45 12.49 12.78
C PRO A 108 -17.12 11.14 13.47
N GLU A 109 -18.06 10.22 13.54
CA GLU A 109 -17.88 8.86 14.07
C GLU A 109 -16.79 8.07 13.33
N LEU A 110 -16.47 8.44 12.08
CA LEU A 110 -15.34 7.87 11.34
C LEU A 110 -14.01 8.04 12.08
N LEU A 111 -13.87 9.08 12.90
CA LEU A 111 -12.66 9.30 13.70
C LEU A 111 -12.41 8.17 14.71
N LEU A 112 -13.45 7.49 15.18
CA LEU A 112 -13.32 6.33 16.08
C LEU A 112 -12.60 5.15 15.41
N VAL A 113 -12.66 5.07 14.08
CA VAL A 113 -11.94 4.06 13.28
C VAL A 113 -10.59 4.59 12.81
N LEU A 114 -10.55 5.84 12.33
CA LEU A 114 -9.33 6.44 11.78
C LEU A 114 -8.23 6.62 12.82
N ILE A 115 -8.56 6.99 14.06
CA ILE A 115 -7.56 7.21 15.11
C ILE A 115 -6.81 5.90 15.45
N PRO A 116 -7.49 4.78 15.78
CA PRO A 116 -6.82 3.50 16.00
C PRO A 116 -5.98 3.03 14.81
N CYS A 117 -6.48 3.19 13.57
CA CYS A 117 -5.73 2.85 12.37
C CYS A 117 -4.48 3.71 12.21
N ALA A 118 -4.58 5.02 12.42
CA ALA A 118 -3.42 5.91 12.39
C ALA A 118 -2.39 5.53 13.44
N LEU A 119 -2.84 5.23 14.67
CA LEU A 119 -2.00 4.73 15.76
C LEU A 119 -1.30 3.40 15.40
N LEU A 120 -1.99 2.47 14.73
CA LEU A 120 -1.42 1.22 14.25
C LEU A 120 -0.36 1.46 13.16
N CYS A 121 -0.65 2.30 12.17
CA CYS A 121 0.29 2.67 11.10
C CYS A 121 1.52 3.39 11.67
N LEU A 122 1.31 4.30 12.61
CA LEU A 122 2.39 4.98 13.33
C LEU A 122 3.25 3.97 14.07
N ASN A 123 2.65 3.03 14.83
CA ASN A 123 3.38 2.00 15.56
C ASN A 123 4.10 0.98 14.65
N TYR A 124 3.60 0.82 13.42
CA TYR A 124 4.24 0.02 12.38
C TYR A 124 5.54 0.66 11.89
N SER A 125 5.54 1.96 11.61
CA SER A 125 6.71 2.68 11.10
C SER A 125 7.66 3.17 12.20
N LYS A 126 7.13 3.57 13.37
CA LYS A 126 7.88 4.05 14.54
C LYS A 126 7.30 3.44 15.80
N ALA A 127 8.13 2.97 16.72
CA ALA A 127 7.68 2.37 17.98
C ALA A 127 7.07 3.42 18.96
N ILE A 128 5.92 3.99 18.62
CA ILE A 128 5.28 5.12 19.32
C ILE A 128 4.46 4.63 20.52
N ILE A 129 3.70 3.55 20.35
CA ILE A 129 2.78 3.02 21.39
C ILE A 129 3.46 1.90 22.17
N SER A 130 4.24 1.08 21.46
CA SER A 130 4.97 -0.03 22.03
C SER A 130 6.47 0.20 21.94
N LYS A 131 7.27 -0.55 22.70
CA LYS A 131 8.74 -0.50 22.60
C LYS A 131 9.29 -1.14 21.32
N VAL A 132 8.45 -1.79 20.52
CA VAL A 132 8.85 -2.58 19.35
C VAL A 132 8.15 -2.03 18.11
N ARG A 133 8.93 -1.61 17.11
CA ARG A 133 8.40 -1.26 15.79
C ARG A 133 7.78 -2.51 15.17
N PHE A 134 6.51 -2.49 14.77
CA PHE A 134 5.87 -3.71 14.24
C PHE A 134 6.49 -4.19 12.92
N LYS A 135 7.09 -3.30 12.13
CA LYS A 135 7.89 -3.68 10.95
C LYS A 135 9.07 -4.61 11.31
N ASN A 136 9.60 -4.54 12.53
CA ASN A 136 10.69 -5.40 13.01
C ASN A 136 10.19 -6.77 13.48
N LEU A 137 8.88 -6.96 13.62
CA LEU A 137 8.28 -8.25 13.95
C LEU A 137 8.19 -9.09 12.69
N ALA A 138 9.32 -9.70 12.34
CA ALA A 138 9.58 -10.17 10.99
C ALA A 138 8.51 -11.13 10.44
N LEU A 139 7.98 -12.06 11.25
CA LEU A 139 6.94 -13.00 10.83
C LEU A 139 5.57 -12.36 10.54
N ILE A 140 5.24 -11.24 11.20
CA ILE A 140 3.92 -10.60 11.07
C ILE A 140 3.94 -9.37 10.16
N LYS A 141 5.13 -8.84 9.83
CA LYS A 141 5.35 -7.69 8.94
C LYS A 141 4.45 -7.73 7.69
N PRO A 142 4.34 -8.83 6.92
CA PRO A 142 3.52 -8.84 5.71
C PRO A 142 2.01 -8.91 5.99
N PHE A 143 1.60 -9.44 7.14
CA PHE A 143 0.18 -9.59 7.49
C PHE A 143 -0.46 -8.26 7.88
N ILE A 144 0.29 -7.38 8.56
CA ILE A 144 -0.25 -6.10 9.05
C ILE A 144 -0.80 -5.23 7.91
N PRO A 145 -0.06 -4.90 6.85
CA PRO A 145 -0.60 -4.09 5.75
C PRO A 145 -1.71 -4.82 4.99
N ALA A 146 -1.62 -6.14 4.82
CA ALA A 146 -2.66 -6.91 4.12
C ALA A 146 -3.99 -6.85 4.87
N ILE A 147 -3.95 -7.11 6.19
CA ILE A 147 -5.13 -7.03 7.06
C ILE A 147 -5.64 -5.59 7.10
N ALA A 148 -4.77 -4.59 7.35
CA ALA A 148 -5.20 -3.20 7.45
C ALA A 148 -5.91 -2.70 6.19
N ILE A 149 -5.34 -2.95 5.00
CA ILE A 149 -5.94 -2.53 3.72
C ILE A 149 -7.22 -3.32 3.44
N SER A 150 -7.21 -4.66 3.61
CA SER A 150 -8.41 -5.48 3.38
C SER A 150 -9.56 -5.07 4.30
N THR A 151 -9.29 -4.85 5.58
CA THR A 151 -10.26 -4.37 6.56
C THR A 151 -10.80 -3.00 6.18
N ALA A 152 -9.97 -2.07 5.71
CA ALA A 152 -10.43 -0.78 5.23
C ALA A 152 -11.37 -0.92 4.01
N ILE A 153 -11.01 -1.77 3.04
CA ILE A 153 -11.85 -2.04 1.85
C ILE A 153 -13.21 -2.64 2.26
N ILE A 154 -13.21 -3.57 3.22
CA ILE A 154 -14.42 -4.29 3.62
C ILE A 154 -15.32 -3.44 4.54
N LEU A 155 -14.73 -2.71 5.49
CA LEU A 155 -15.50 -2.05 6.55
C LEU A 155 -15.88 -0.60 6.23
N LEU A 156 -15.07 0.15 5.47
CA LEU A 156 -15.36 1.57 5.21
C LEU A 156 -16.73 1.80 4.53
N PRO A 157 -17.17 1.01 3.53
CA PRO A 157 -18.52 1.15 2.97
C PRO A 157 -19.61 0.89 3.99
N GLY A 158 -19.39 -0.05 4.91
CA GLY A 158 -20.34 -0.41 5.96
C GLY A 158 -20.63 0.72 6.94
N ILE A 159 -19.76 1.73 7.03
CA ILE A 159 -19.99 2.93 7.86
C ILE A 159 -21.13 3.78 7.28
N ASN A 160 -21.42 3.64 5.99
CA ASN A 160 -22.57 4.26 5.34
C ASN A 160 -23.84 3.41 5.40
N GLY A 161 -23.82 2.27 6.11
CA GLY A 161 -24.94 1.33 6.19
C GLY A 161 -25.00 0.32 5.04
N GLU A 162 -24.00 0.29 4.16
CA GLU A 162 -23.97 -0.49 2.92
C GLU A 162 -23.02 -1.70 3.04
N MET A 163 -23.28 -2.63 3.96
CA MET A 163 -22.41 -3.79 4.15
C MET A 163 -22.97 -5.07 3.51
N VAL A 164 -22.47 -5.42 2.32
CA VAL A 164 -22.81 -6.66 1.59
C VAL A 164 -21.53 -7.40 1.14
N PHE A 165 -20.56 -7.57 2.04
CA PHE A 165 -19.41 -8.43 1.77
C PHE A 165 -19.70 -9.86 2.23
N THR A 166 -19.60 -10.81 1.31
CA THR A 166 -19.63 -12.24 1.67
C THR A 166 -18.28 -12.62 2.30
N PRO A 167 -18.24 -13.62 3.19
CA PRO A 167 -16.97 -14.15 3.70
C PRO A 167 -16.02 -14.58 2.59
N LEU A 168 -16.55 -15.11 1.48
CA LEU A 168 -15.77 -15.51 0.31
C LEU A 168 -15.08 -14.32 -0.37
N PHE A 169 -15.79 -13.20 -0.52
CA PHE A 169 -15.24 -11.98 -1.11
C PHE A 169 -14.17 -11.34 -0.21
N SER A 170 -14.43 -11.32 1.10
CA SER A 170 -13.46 -10.86 2.10
C SER A 170 -12.18 -11.69 2.09
N CYS A 171 -12.29 -13.01 2.04
CA CYS A 171 -11.14 -13.92 1.89
C CYS A 171 -10.38 -13.68 0.59
N TRP A 172 -11.09 -13.42 -0.51
CA TRP A 172 -10.47 -13.09 -1.79
C TRP A 172 -9.63 -11.80 -1.72
N ILE A 173 -10.18 -10.70 -1.20
CA ILE A 173 -9.44 -9.43 -1.03
C ILE A 173 -8.20 -9.66 -0.16
N LEU A 174 -8.36 -10.33 0.98
CA LEU A 174 -7.25 -10.57 1.91
C LEU A 174 -6.13 -11.37 1.24
N LEU A 175 -6.46 -12.47 0.55
CA LEU A 175 -5.47 -13.31 -0.11
C LEU A 175 -4.79 -12.60 -1.28
N LEU A 176 -5.52 -11.77 -2.03
CA LEU A 176 -4.97 -10.95 -3.10
C LEU A 176 -3.96 -9.92 -2.59
N LEU A 177 -4.31 -9.20 -1.53
CA LEU A 177 -3.40 -8.21 -0.93
C LEU A 177 -2.21 -8.89 -0.26
N PHE A 178 -2.45 -10.02 0.40
CA PHE A 178 -1.40 -10.80 1.04
C PHE A 178 -0.41 -11.38 0.02
N SER A 179 -0.87 -11.91 -1.12
CA SER A 179 0.02 -12.40 -2.18
C SER A 179 0.89 -11.28 -2.75
N ASN A 180 0.34 -10.09 -2.96
CA ASN A 180 1.09 -8.93 -3.44
C ASN A 180 2.15 -8.47 -2.43
N ILE A 181 1.80 -8.38 -1.15
CA ILE A 181 2.76 -8.00 -0.10
C ILE A 181 3.84 -9.08 0.06
N PHE A 182 3.47 -10.35 -0.03
CA PHE A 182 4.42 -11.46 0.02
C PHE A 182 5.37 -11.47 -1.19
N TYR A 183 4.90 -11.06 -2.37
CA TYR A 183 5.77 -10.83 -3.53
C TYR A 183 6.80 -9.73 -3.26
N CYS A 184 6.39 -8.62 -2.62
CA CYS A 184 7.34 -7.58 -2.22
C CYS A 184 8.39 -8.10 -1.22
N ASP A 185 7.99 -8.99 -0.30
CA ASP A 185 8.91 -9.62 0.66
C ASP A 185 9.96 -10.51 -0.03
N ILE A 186 9.60 -11.16 -1.15
CA ILE A 186 10.53 -11.95 -1.98
C ILE A 186 11.57 -11.05 -2.66
N GLU A 187 11.14 -9.91 -3.23
CA GLU A 187 12.05 -8.96 -3.89
C GLU A 187 12.99 -8.28 -2.89
N ASP A 188 12.59 -8.18 -1.62
CA ASP A 188 13.36 -7.54 -0.56
C ASP A 188 14.30 -8.54 0.20
N ILE A 189 14.37 -9.82 -0.19
CA ILE A 189 15.17 -10.88 0.50
C ILE A 189 16.62 -10.46 0.73
N ASP A 190 17.32 -9.98 -0.31
CA ASP A 190 18.76 -9.69 -0.21
C ASP A 190 19.06 -8.59 0.82
N GLY A 191 18.31 -7.49 0.80
CA GLY A 191 18.46 -6.41 1.77
C GLY A 191 18.00 -6.81 3.17
N ASP A 192 16.94 -7.60 3.29
CA ASP A 192 16.45 -8.10 4.57
C ASP A 192 17.47 -9.07 5.21
N GLU A 193 18.12 -9.94 4.41
CA GLU A 193 19.19 -10.83 4.88
C GLU A 193 20.43 -10.05 5.35
N ILE A 194 20.92 -9.08 4.55
CA ILE A 194 22.10 -8.26 4.90
C ILE A 194 21.87 -7.45 6.17
N THR A 195 20.65 -6.98 6.40
CA THR A 195 20.29 -6.18 7.59
C THR A 195 19.86 -7.02 8.80
N GLY A 196 19.79 -8.35 8.64
CA GLY A 196 19.41 -9.29 9.69
C GLY A 196 17.90 -9.36 9.98
N LEU A 197 17.06 -8.80 9.11
CA LEU A 197 15.60 -8.90 9.20
C LEU A 197 15.14 -10.26 8.68
N LYS A 198 14.64 -11.12 9.58
CA LYS A 198 14.24 -12.49 9.22
C LYS A 198 12.77 -12.59 8.80
N THR A 199 12.43 -12.04 7.65
CA THR A 199 11.05 -12.14 7.12
C THR A 199 10.68 -13.58 6.74
N PRO A 200 9.40 -13.92 6.54
CA PRO A 200 9.00 -15.24 6.08
C PRO A 200 9.73 -15.66 4.80
N ALA A 201 9.91 -14.75 3.84
CA ALA A 201 10.63 -15.05 2.61
C ALA A 201 12.11 -15.40 2.88
N VAL A 202 12.79 -14.67 3.76
CA VAL A 202 14.18 -14.96 4.20
C VAL A 202 14.26 -16.32 4.90
N TYR A 203 13.33 -16.63 5.82
CA TYR A 203 13.32 -17.92 6.53
C TYR A 203 13.12 -19.12 5.60
N MET A 204 12.29 -18.97 4.58
CA MET A 204 11.95 -20.05 3.64
C MET A 204 13.00 -20.20 2.54
N GLY A 205 13.72 -19.12 2.23
CA GLY A 205 14.56 -18.98 1.05
C GLY A 205 13.75 -18.70 -0.22
N GLU A 206 14.39 -18.04 -1.19
CA GLU A 206 13.76 -17.51 -2.41
C GLU A 206 12.92 -18.57 -3.16
N LYS A 207 13.43 -19.78 -3.34
CA LYS A 207 12.73 -20.86 -4.07
C LYS A 207 11.41 -21.25 -3.40
N ASN A 208 11.42 -21.44 -2.09
CA ASN A 208 10.22 -21.85 -1.35
C ASN A 208 9.25 -20.68 -1.22
N ALA A 209 9.76 -19.46 -1.02
CA ALA A 209 8.95 -18.25 -1.01
C ALA A 209 8.23 -18.05 -2.36
N LYS A 210 8.92 -18.19 -3.51
CA LYS A 210 8.29 -18.16 -4.83
C LYS A 210 7.22 -19.24 -5.01
N THR A 211 7.44 -20.44 -4.45
CA THR A 211 6.45 -21.52 -4.49
C THR A 211 5.19 -21.15 -3.69
N ILE A 212 5.35 -20.59 -2.49
CA ILE A 212 4.22 -20.13 -1.67
C ILE A 212 3.49 -18.98 -2.35
N TYR A 213 4.21 -18.00 -2.89
CA TYR A 213 3.63 -16.91 -3.67
C TYR A 213 2.77 -17.44 -4.83
N PHE A 214 3.27 -18.43 -5.58
CA PHE A 214 2.53 -19.05 -6.67
C PHE A 214 1.25 -19.76 -6.16
N CYS A 215 1.33 -20.50 -5.06
CA CYS A 215 0.17 -21.14 -4.44
C CYS A 215 -0.87 -20.11 -3.96
N LEU A 216 -0.44 -19.04 -3.29
CA LEU A 216 -1.29 -17.92 -2.89
C LEU A 216 -1.95 -17.27 -4.11
N SER A 217 -1.19 -17.14 -5.20
CA SER A 217 -1.67 -16.56 -6.47
C SER A 217 -2.80 -17.38 -7.08
N ILE A 218 -2.60 -18.70 -7.21
CA ILE A 218 -3.64 -19.62 -7.67
C ILE A 218 -4.87 -19.55 -6.77
N ALA A 219 -4.67 -19.53 -5.44
CA ALA A 219 -5.76 -19.50 -4.49
C ALA A 219 -6.63 -18.24 -4.66
N HIS A 220 -6.04 -17.05 -4.72
CA HIS A 220 -6.83 -15.83 -4.91
C HIS A 220 -7.43 -15.73 -6.32
N ILE A 221 -6.80 -16.28 -7.38
CA ILE A 221 -7.41 -16.36 -8.71
C ILE A 221 -8.66 -17.25 -8.67
N TYR A 222 -8.56 -18.42 -8.06
CA TYR A 222 -9.68 -19.36 -7.91
C TYR A 222 -10.83 -18.73 -7.13
N LEU A 223 -10.54 -18.08 -6.00
CA LEU A 223 -11.56 -17.37 -5.22
C LEU A 223 -12.13 -16.18 -6.00
N GLY A 224 -11.32 -15.49 -6.80
CA GLY A 224 -11.77 -14.44 -7.71
C GLY A 224 -12.84 -14.96 -8.66
N PHE A 225 -12.55 -16.02 -9.43
CA PHE A 225 -13.55 -16.65 -10.30
C PHE A 225 -14.79 -17.16 -9.57
N SER A 226 -14.62 -17.64 -8.33
CA SER A 226 -15.73 -18.09 -7.49
C SER A 226 -16.65 -16.93 -7.05
N ASN A 227 -16.13 -15.71 -6.94
CA ASN A 227 -16.92 -14.50 -6.70
C ASN A 227 -17.45 -13.87 -8.01
N GLY A 228 -16.89 -14.22 -9.16
CA GLY A 228 -17.32 -13.75 -10.47
C GLY A 228 -16.19 -13.64 -11.50
N TYR A 229 -16.55 -13.65 -12.79
CA TYR A 229 -15.59 -13.63 -13.88
C TYR A 229 -14.64 -12.42 -13.85
N LEU A 230 -15.19 -11.23 -13.59
CA LEU A 230 -14.43 -9.97 -13.51
C LEU A 230 -13.32 -10.03 -12.44
N TRP A 231 -13.61 -10.60 -11.27
CA TRP A 231 -12.68 -10.74 -10.15
C TRP A 231 -11.57 -11.76 -10.41
N GLY A 232 -11.92 -12.86 -11.09
CA GLY A 232 -10.97 -13.85 -11.59
C GLY A 232 -10.00 -13.25 -12.60
N CYS A 233 -10.50 -12.50 -13.59
CA CYS A 233 -9.68 -11.80 -14.59
C CYS A 233 -8.75 -10.77 -13.94
N THR A 234 -9.25 -9.97 -13.00
CA THR A 234 -8.45 -9.00 -12.23
C THR A 234 -7.28 -9.70 -11.53
N SER A 235 -7.56 -10.80 -10.84
CA SER A 235 -6.54 -11.60 -10.15
C SER A 235 -5.51 -12.20 -11.10
N LEU A 236 -5.94 -12.68 -12.27
CA LEU A 236 -5.07 -13.26 -13.29
C LEU A 236 -4.14 -12.22 -13.89
N ILE A 237 -4.66 -11.03 -14.21
CA ILE A 237 -3.87 -9.92 -14.77
C ILE A 237 -2.80 -9.48 -13.78
N LEU A 238 -3.17 -9.31 -12.50
CA LEU A 238 -2.23 -9.04 -11.43
C LEU A 238 -1.12 -10.08 -11.37
N PHE A 239 -1.48 -11.37 -11.37
CA PHE A 239 -0.49 -12.44 -11.37
C PHE A 239 0.43 -12.37 -12.61
N VAL A 240 -0.12 -12.19 -13.82
CA VAL A 240 0.67 -12.06 -15.06
C VAL A 240 1.65 -10.88 -15.00
N LEU A 241 1.22 -9.74 -14.44
CA LEU A 241 2.09 -8.57 -14.28
C LEU A 241 3.31 -8.85 -13.38
N THR A 242 3.20 -9.74 -12.38
CA THR A 242 4.37 -10.14 -11.58
C THR A 242 5.40 -10.95 -12.37
N LEU A 243 4.96 -11.69 -13.39
CA LEU A 243 5.83 -12.54 -14.19
C LEU A 243 6.68 -11.76 -15.21
N ILE A 244 6.26 -10.56 -15.60
CA ILE A 244 7.01 -9.73 -16.55
C ILE A 244 8.30 -9.28 -15.87
N PRO A 245 9.51 -9.67 -16.31
CA PRO A 245 10.74 -9.15 -15.69
C PRO A 245 10.85 -7.64 -15.97
N SER A 246 10.82 -6.80 -14.93
CA SER A 246 11.07 -5.36 -15.09
C SER A 246 12.50 -5.07 -14.66
N LYS A 247 13.23 -4.32 -15.50
CA LYS A 247 14.58 -3.84 -15.18
C LYS A 247 14.58 -2.62 -14.24
N GLU A 248 13.41 -2.07 -13.92
CA GLU A 248 13.25 -0.92 -13.02
C GLU A 248 12.03 -1.11 -12.10
N ASN A 249 12.10 -0.48 -10.92
CA ASN A 249 11.12 -0.44 -9.81
C ASN A 249 9.71 0.07 -10.17
N LEU A 250 9.35 0.17 -11.46
CA LEU A 250 8.03 0.59 -11.93
C LEU A 250 6.92 -0.46 -11.66
N LYS A 251 7.29 -1.69 -11.30
CA LYS A 251 6.39 -2.83 -11.10
C LYS A 251 5.38 -2.61 -9.98
N THR A 252 5.84 -2.14 -8.83
CA THR A 252 5.02 -2.04 -7.62
C THR A 252 3.93 -0.96 -7.77
N ASP A 253 4.24 0.09 -8.53
CA ASP A 253 3.36 1.24 -8.77
C ASP A 253 2.30 0.95 -9.86
N LEU A 254 2.66 0.21 -10.91
CA LEU A 254 1.73 -0.21 -11.97
C LEU A 254 0.80 -1.36 -11.56
N PHE A 255 1.17 -2.11 -10.51
CA PHE A 255 0.50 -3.33 -10.12
C PHE A 255 -0.99 -3.14 -9.85
N LEU A 256 -1.35 -2.11 -9.08
CA LEU A 256 -2.76 -1.84 -8.74
C LEU A 256 -3.47 -0.93 -9.75
N PHE A 257 -2.72 -0.24 -10.60
CA PHE A 257 -3.28 0.75 -11.53
C PHE A 257 -3.96 0.10 -12.75
N VAL A 258 -3.37 -0.94 -13.33
CA VAL A 258 -3.93 -1.63 -14.52
C VAL A 258 -5.26 -2.34 -14.24
N PRO A 259 -5.40 -3.13 -13.15
CA PRO A 259 -6.67 -3.79 -12.85
C PRO A 259 -7.76 -2.80 -12.45
N THR A 260 -7.40 -1.66 -11.85
CA THR A 260 -8.35 -0.58 -11.58
C THR A 260 -9.00 -0.07 -12.88
N LEU A 261 -8.20 0.20 -13.92
CA LEU A 261 -8.74 0.70 -15.18
C LEU A 261 -9.74 -0.27 -15.81
N ILE A 262 -9.53 -1.58 -15.63
CA ILE A 262 -10.45 -2.61 -16.11
C ILE A 262 -11.75 -2.59 -15.32
N LEU A 263 -11.67 -2.50 -13.99
CA LEU A 263 -12.84 -2.47 -13.12
C LEU A 263 -13.66 -1.17 -13.23
N LEU A 264 -13.08 -0.06 -13.71
CA LEU A 264 -13.81 1.19 -13.93
C LEU A 264 -14.60 1.23 -15.25
N VAL A 265 -14.30 0.32 -16.19
CA VAL A 265 -14.98 0.26 -17.50
C VAL A 265 -16.23 -0.64 -17.46
N TYR A 266 -16.35 -1.49 -16.44
CA TYR A 266 -17.43 -2.45 -16.24
C TYR A 266 -18.28 -2.09 -15.03
#